data_AF-A0A0J9TDN2-F1
#
_entry.id   AF-A0A0J9TDN2-F1
#
_cell.length_a   1.000
_cell.length_b   1.000
_cell.length_c   1.000
_cell.angle_alpha   90.00
_cell.angle_beta   90.00
_cell.angle_gamma   90.00
#
_symmetry.space_group_name_H-M   'P 1'
#
loop_
_entity.id
_entity.type
_entity.pdbx_description
1 polymer ?
#
loop_
_entity_poly.entity_id
_entity_poly.type
_entity_poly.pdbx_seq_one_letter_code
_entity_poly.pdbx_strand_id
1 'polypeptide(L)'
;MAHWRELNAKLSEAEVLVQKQEREEFRRVDWGAWAEKISNKEALLCMKNFYDHQMNALDELEQSEGKEPKEKKKSKEDELFEEALKNCKEAEKASAKLLIDGAKTLWINFHNPPVSTLDNNEWIDSDLYWQAFVEKHATYNLNSKTLTPEDEENKSVEKNEWKKKTTKFNERSDTPILYDYMINLPSWEYYDINRRIFLENMIYFLLRTGLSYKFFPELFRWKWKTHIEDLRFQYLEVAQRRRKNYQLVTAKREVPLELQPSDYEHKGEEYHLKLLQHFRDYQNLVLSRLMGNYIFLCDPFIPVQTEEMLQQLLSTYEGGKLFKLSNDQVNSLFYLPPPCDENKTSVPYKPLDALANFVHYLKGKNVKLNDSYFSFLKIISQVLQERGEYWLNLPNENFADSFLRRYNKDDSMFPVFVDYVAQLRENFESKVEVPPDMYHDEVKRIEEKYLEECSFFDNLVGAFLTDDISLSHEEGAVPDLVKLDANQIKKLLGEGKLRVVHPETRQEVRDPALVAELARQREAQRQAIHEFVKSLPV
;
A
#
# COMPACT_ATOMS: atom_id res chain seq x y z
N MET A 1 -5.09 -40.74 -22.52
CA MET A 1 -4.51 -41.77 -21.61
C MET A 1 -5.59 -42.56 -20.87
N ALA A 2 -6.53 -41.92 -20.14
CA ALA A 2 -7.60 -42.63 -19.41
C ALA A 2 -8.47 -43.52 -20.32
N HIS A 3 -9.00 -42.99 -21.42
CA HIS A 3 -9.85 -43.74 -22.35
C HIS A 3 -9.15 -44.91 -23.07
N TRP A 4 -7.85 -44.77 -23.39
CA TRP A 4 -7.06 -45.87 -23.95
C TRP A 4 -6.86 -47.01 -22.95
N ARG A 5 -6.68 -46.69 -21.66
CA ARG A 5 -6.57 -47.69 -20.59
C ARG A 5 -7.91 -48.39 -20.34
N GLU A 6 -9.01 -47.64 -20.37
CA GLU A 6 -10.36 -48.18 -20.23
C GLU A 6 -10.72 -49.14 -21.36
N LEU A 7 -10.43 -48.75 -22.62
CA LEU A 7 -10.62 -49.63 -23.79
C LEU A 7 -9.85 -50.94 -23.63
N ASN A 8 -8.54 -50.86 -23.32
CA ASN A 8 -7.71 -52.06 -23.14
C ASN A 8 -8.17 -52.93 -21.96
N ALA A 9 -8.62 -52.33 -20.85
CA ALA A 9 -9.15 -53.08 -19.72
C ALA A 9 -10.41 -53.84 -20.09
N LYS A 10 -11.33 -53.21 -20.84
CA LYS A 10 -12.57 -53.82 -21.31
C LYS A 10 -12.33 -54.92 -22.34
N LEU A 11 -11.37 -54.73 -23.24
CA LEU A 11 -10.97 -55.74 -24.21
C LEU A 11 -10.36 -56.97 -23.51
N SER A 12 -9.50 -56.75 -22.52
CA SER A 12 -8.92 -57.81 -21.71
C SER A 12 -9.97 -58.56 -20.88
N GLU A 13 -10.95 -57.85 -20.30
CA GLU A 13 -12.08 -58.46 -19.58
C GLU A 13 -12.91 -59.38 -20.51
N ALA A 14 -13.20 -58.92 -21.73
CA ALA A 14 -13.90 -59.72 -22.74
C ALA A 14 -13.10 -60.96 -23.15
N GLU A 15 -11.80 -60.83 -23.44
CA GLU A 15 -10.93 -61.96 -23.79
C GLU A 15 -10.85 -63.01 -22.68
N VAL A 16 -10.76 -62.57 -21.41
CA VAL A 16 -10.74 -63.47 -20.25
C VAL A 16 -12.06 -64.22 -20.11
N LEU A 17 -13.20 -63.56 -20.35
CA LEU A 17 -14.52 -64.19 -20.30
C LEU A 17 -14.67 -65.26 -21.38
N VAL A 18 -14.27 -64.97 -22.62
CA VAL A 18 -14.31 -65.94 -23.73
C VAL A 18 -13.40 -67.14 -23.42
N GLN A 19 -12.16 -66.90 -23.00
CA GLN A 19 -11.22 -67.98 -22.68
C GLN A 19 -11.68 -68.83 -21.48
N LYS A 20 -12.36 -68.24 -20.50
CA LYS A 20 -12.92 -68.97 -19.36
C LYS A 20 -14.04 -69.90 -19.82
N GLN A 21 -14.93 -69.40 -20.68
CA GLN A 21 -16.07 -70.15 -21.18
C GLN A 21 -15.63 -71.29 -22.12
N GLU A 22 -14.59 -71.10 -22.93
CA GLU A 22 -14.00 -72.16 -23.76
C GLU A 22 -13.31 -73.28 -22.96
N ARG A 23 -12.82 -72.99 -21.75
CA ARG A 23 -12.14 -73.97 -20.89
C ARG A 23 -13.09 -74.79 -20.01
N GLU A 24 -14.29 -74.32 -19.76
CA GLU A 24 -15.30 -75.03 -18.97
C GLU A 24 -16.24 -75.81 -19.92
N GLU A 25 -16.06 -77.14 -20.05
CA GLU A 25 -17.01 -77.98 -20.79
C GLU A 25 -18.40 -77.90 -20.16
N PHE A 26 -19.41 -77.47 -20.94
CA PHE A 26 -20.79 -77.35 -20.48
C PHE A 26 -21.36 -78.72 -20.08
N ARG A 27 -21.62 -78.91 -18.79
CA ARG A 27 -22.21 -80.15 -18.26
C ARG A 27 -23.73 -80.08 -18.30
N ARG A 28 -24.35 -80.83 -19.22
CA ARG A 28 -25.81 -81.02 -19.23
C ARG A 28 -26.25 -81.77 -17.98
N VAL A 29 -27.37 -81.35 -17.41
CA VAL A 29 -27.94 -81.98 -16.21
C VAL A 29 -28.47 -83.38 -16.55
N ASP A 30 -28.03 -84.40 -15.81
CA ASP A 30 -28.58 -85.75 -15.93
C ASP A 30 -29.89 -85.89 -15.15
N TRP A 31 -31.00 -85.60 -15.82
CA TRP A 31 -32.33 -85.67 -15.24
C TRP A 31 -32.76 -87.10 -14.85
N GLY A 32 -32.13 -88.15 -15.40
CA GLY A 32 -32.44 -89.54 -15.05
C GLY A 32 -32.07 -89.83 -13.60
N ALA A 33 -30.88 -89.43 -13.19
CA ALA A 33 -30.40 -89.58 -11.82
C ALA A 33 -31.25 -88.80 -10.79
N TRP A 34 -31.76 -87.62 -11.15
CA TRP A 34 -32.62 -86.81 -10.29
C TRP A 34 -34.06 -87.34 -10.23
N ALA A 35 -34.55 -87.91 -11.34
CA ALA A 35 -35.84 -88.55 -11.40
C ALA A 35 -35.93 -89.77 -10.48
N GLU A 36 -34.84 -90.45 -10.14
CA GLU A 36 -34.87 -91.55 -9.15
C GLU A 36 -34.91 -91.03 -7.70
N LYS A 37 -34.24 -89.90 -7.42
CA LYS A 37 -34.04 -89.39 -6.06
C LYS A 37 -35.16 -88.50 -5.53
N ILE A 38 -35.95 -87.87 -6.41
CA ILE A 38 -36.98 -86.91 -6.01
C ILE A 38 -38.36 -87.55 -6.10
N SER A 39 -39.16 -87.48 -5.04
CA SER A 39 -40.49 -88.07 -4.95
C SER A 39 -41.58 -87.28 -5.69
N ASN A 40 -41.48 -85.94 -5.73
CA ASN A 40 -42.42 -85.09 -6.48
C ASN A 40 -42.04 -84.99 -7.96
N LYS A 41 -42.66 -85.84 -8.79
CA LYS A 41 -42.35 -85.94 -10.22
C LYS A 41 -42.92 -84.80 -11.06
N GLU A 42 -44.06 -84.22 -10.68
CA GLU A 42 -44.71 -83.16 -11.46
C GLU A 42 -43.90 -81.87 -11.47
N ALA A 43 -43.40 -81.44 -10.30
CA ALA A 43 -42.55 -80.27 -10.20
C ALA A 43 -41.20 -80.47 -10.94
N LEU A 44 -40.60 -81.66 -10.83
CA LEU A 44 -39.36 -82.00 -11.53
C LEU A 44 -39.55 -82.02 -13.05
N LEU A 45 -40.68 -82.54 -13.54
CA LEU A 45 -41.01 -82.54 -14.96
C LEU A 45 -41.20 -81.11 -15.49
N CYS A 46 -41.86 -80.24 -14.72
CA CYS A 46 -42.01 -78.82 -15.07
C CYS A 46 -40.66 -78.10 -15.15
N MET A 47 -39.75 -78.36 -14.19
CA MET A 47 -38.38 -77.82 -14.20
C MET A 47 -37.55 -78.35 -15.37
N LYS A 48 -37.65 -79.64 -15.67
CA LYS A 48 -36.97 -80.24 -16.84
C LYS A 48 -37.47 -79.62 -18.14
N ASN A 49 -38.79 -79.51 -18.32
CA ASN A 49 -39.37 -78.91 -19.52
C ASN A 49 -38.97 -77.44 -19.67
N PHE A 50 -38.89 -76.68 -18.57
CA PHE A 50 -38.39 -75.30 -18.61
C PHE A 50 -36.90 -75.24 -19.00
N TYR A 51 -36.06 -76.09 -18.41
CA TYR A 51 -34.64 -76.18 -18.75
C TYR A 51 -34.43 -76.56 -20.22
N ASP A 52 -35.09 -77.62 -20.70
CA ASP A 52 -34.98 -78.09 -22.08
C ASP A 52 -35.51 -77.03 -23.07
N HIS A 53 -36.57 -76.31 -22.72
CA HIS A 53 -37.09 -75.21 -23.54
C HIS A 53 -36.12 -74.02 -23.62
N GLN A 54 -35.50 -73.64 -22.50
CA GLN A 54 -34.48 -72.58 -22.48
C GLN A 54 -33.20 -73.00 -23.22
N MET A 55 -32.75 -74.25 -23.05
CA MET A 55 -31.58 -74.77 -23.78
C MET A 55 -31.84 -74.84 -25.28
N ASN A 56 -33.02 -75.27 -25.71
CA ASN A 56 -33.38 -75.27 -27.13
C ASN A 56 -33.47 -73.83 -27.68
N ALA A 57 -34.02 -72.87 -26.92
CA ALA A 57 -34.05 -71.47 -27.35
C ALA A 57 -32.64 -70.85 -27.45
N LEU A 58 -31.72 -71.23 -26.56
CA LEU A 58 -30.31 -70.84 -26.62
C LEU A 58 -29.58 -71.48 -27.82
N ASP A 59 -29.77 -72.78 -28.04
CA ASP A 59 -29.21 -73.51 -29.20
C ASP A 59 -29.77 -72.92 -30.52
N GLU A 60 -31.05 -72.52 -30.57
CA GLU A 60 -31.66 -71.84 -31.72
C GLU A 60 -31.07 -70.43 -31.93
N LEU A 61 -30.83 -69.68 -30.86
CA LEU A 61 -30.18 -68.36 -30.92
C LEU A 61 -28.75 -68.47 -31.43
N GLU A 62 -27.96 -69.42 -30.92
CA GLU A 62 -26.58 -69.67 -31.36
C GLU A 62 -26.52 -70.11 -32.83
N GLN A 63 -27.44 -70.97 -33.27
CA GLN A 63 -27.58 -71.35 -34.68
C GLN A 63 -28.08 -70.20 -35.59
N SER A 64 -28.86 -69.26 -35.03
CA SER A 64 -29.34 -68.08 -35.76
C SER A 64 -28.25 -67.01 -35.92
N GLU A 65 -27.34 -66.86 -34.95
CA GLU A 65 -26.19 -65.94 -35.01
C GLU A 65 -25.07 -66.45 -35.91
N GLY A 66 -24.95 -67.77 -36.12
CA GLY A 66 -24.01 -68.38 -37.08
C GLY A 66 -24.34 -68.13 -38.56
N LYS A 67 -25.50 -67.53 -38.89
CA LYS A 67 -25.83 -67.06 -40.24
C LYS A 67 -25.45 -65.58 -40.34
N GLU A 68 -24.51 -65.28 -41.24
CA GLU A 68 -24.02 -63.93 -41.50
C GLU A 68 -25.12 -62.86 -41.42
N PRO A 69 -24.95 -61.81 -40.59
CA PRO A 69 -25.89 -60.71 -40.60
C PRO A 69 -25.82 -60.01 -41.96
N LYS A 70 -26.98 -59.93 -42.63
CA LYS A 70 -27.24 -59.08 -43.79
C LYS A 70 -26.68 -57.67 -43.56
N GLU A 71 -25.99 -57.14 -44.57
CA GLU A 71 -25.41 -55.78 -44.67
C GLU A 71 -25.89 -54.81 -43.58
N LYS A 72 -25.08 -54.65 -42.52
CA LYS A 72 -25.31 -53.64 -41.49
C LYS A 72 -25.22 -52.26 -42.13
N LYS A 73 -26.29 -51.47 -42.05
CA LYS A 73 -26.24 -50.02 -42.27
C LYS A 73 -25.16 -49.43 -41.37
N LYS A 74 -24.23 -48.65 -41.94
CA LYS A 74 -23.16 -47.96 -41.19
C LYS A 74 -23.73 -47.29 -39.94
N SER A 75 -23.18 -47.67 -38.79
CA SER A 75 -23.51 -47.05 -37.50
C SER A 75 -22.88 -45.66 -37.43
N LYS A 76 -23.45 -44.74 -36.64
CA LYS A 76 -22.79 -43.46 -36.31
C LYS A 76 -21.40 -43.65 -35.69
N GLU A 77 -21.16 -44.79 -35.05
CA GLU A 77 -19.87 -45.14 -34.46
C GLU A 77 -18.83 -45.50 -35.53
N ASP A 78 -19.25 -46.11 -36.64
CA ASP A 78 -18.36 -46.42 -37.78
C ASP A 78 -17.92 -45.14 -38.49
N GLU A 79 -18.80 -44.16 -38.60
CA GLU A 79 -18.48 -42.83 -39.15
C GLU A 79 -17.44 -42.10 -38.29
N LEU A 80 -17.57 -42.15 -36.96
CA LEU A 80 -16.59 -41.57 -36.03
C LEU A 80 -15.23 -42.27 -36.09
N PHE A 81 -15.21 -43.60 -36.28
CA PHE A 81 -13.97 -44.34 -36.46
C PHE A 81 -13.30 -44.04 -37.81
N GLU A 82 -14.07 -43.94 -38.90
CA GLU A 82 -13.56 -43.51 -40.21
C GLU A 82 -12.99 -42.08 -40.16
N GLU A 83 -13.62 -41.17 -39.41
CA GLU A 83 -13.13 -39.81 -39.19
C GLU A 83 -11.81 -39.80 -38.38
N ALA A 84 -11.72 -40.58 -37.29
CA ALA A 84 -10.49 -40.72 -36.51
C ALA A 84 -9.34 -41.31 -37.36
N LEU A 85 -9.64 -42.29 -38.22
CA LEU A 85 -8.67 -42.87 -39.16
C LEU A 85 -8.19 -41.85 -40.19
N LYS A 86 -9.11 -41.03 -40.73
CA LYS A 86 -8.77 -39.96 -41.66
C LYS A 86 -7.85 -38.93 -41.02
N ASN A 87 -8.17 -38.47 -39.81
CA ASN A 87 -7.34 -37.53 -39.05
C ASN A 87 -5.95 -38.11 -38.74
N CYS A 88 -5.88 -39.41 -38.39
CA CYS A 88 -4.61 -40.10 -38.18
C CYS A 88 -3.74 -40.11 -39.45
N LYS A 89 -4.34 -40.43 -40.61
CA LYS A 89 -3.64 -40.43 -41.90
C LYS A 89 -3.20 -39.03 -42.34
N GLU A 90 -3.99 -38.00 -42.05
CA GLU A 90 -3.60 -36.61 -42.32
C GLU A 90 -2.42 -36.17 -41.44
N ALA A 91 -2.43 -36.54 -40.15
CA ALA A 91 -1.31 -36.30 -39.24
C ALA A 91 -0.04 -37.06 -39.66
N GLU A 92 -0.17 -38.32 -40.08
CA GLU A 92 0.93 -39.12 -40.61
C GLU A 92 1.52 -38.48 -41.87
N LYS A 93 0.67 -38.01 -42.80
CA LYS A 93 1.11 -37.31 -44.02
C LYS A 93 1.84 -36.00 -43.70
N ALA A 94 1.38 -35.24 -42.71
CA ALA A 94 2.04 -34.01 -42.26
C ALA A 94 3.41 -34.31 -41.63
N SER A 95 3.48 -35.33 -40.77
CA SER A 95 4.73 -35.79 -40.15
C SER A 95 5.74 -36.30 -41.19
N ALA A 96 5.29 -37.13 -42.13
CA ALA A 96 6.11 -37.62 -43.23
C ALA A 96 6.64 -36.47 -44.10
N LYS A 97 5.80 -35.45 -44.38
CA LYS A 97 6.24 -34.25 -45.10
C LYS A 97 7.33 -33.50 -44.34
N LEU A 98 7.21 -33.32 -43.02
CA LEU A 98 8.22 -32.67 -42.20
C LEU A 98 9.55 -33.42 -42.20
N LEU A 99 9.52 -34.76 -42.14
CA LEU A 99 10.72 -35.60 -42.25
C LEU A 99 11.37 -35.47 -43.63
N ILE A 100 10.56 -35.47 -44.70
CA ILE A 100 11.05 -35.29 -46.07
C ILE A 100 11.68 -33.90 -46.23
N ASP A 101 11.05 -32.85 -45.71
CA ASP A 101 11.58 -31.48 -45.82
C ASP A 101 12.86 -31.32 -44.99
N GLY A 102 12.94 -31.92 -43.80
CA GLY A 102 14.18 -32.00 -43.02
C GLY A 102 15.30 -32.76 -43.75
N ALA A 103 14.97 -33.88 -44.42
CA ALA A 103 15.92 -34.62 -45.24
C ALA A 103 16.42 -33.80 -46.44
N LYS A 104 15.55 -33.02 -47.09
CA LYS A 104 15.95 -32.06 -48.14
C LYS A 104 16.89 -30.99 -47.59
N THR A 105 16.62 -30.43 -46.41
CA THR A 105 17.51 -29.44 -45.78
C THR A 105 18.88 -30.01 -45.48
N LEU A 106 18.97 -31.23 -44.96
CA LEU A 106 20.25 -31.91 -44.74
C LEU A 106 20.99 -32.15 -46.06
N TRP A 107 20.27 -32.63 -47.08
CA TRP A 107 20.85 -32.84 -48.40
C TRP A 107 21.42 -31.54 -48.97
N ILE A 108 20.69 -30.43 -48.90
CA ILE A 108 21.18 -29.10 -49.31
C ILE A 108 22.44 -28.73 -48.53
N ASN A 109 22.45 -28.90 -47.21
CA ASN A 109 23.60 -28.54 -46.38
C ASN A 109 24.87 -29.34 -46.73
N PHE A 110 24.75 -30.65 -47.02
CA PHE A 110 25.89 -31.48 -47.45
C PHE A 110 26.42 -31.13 -48.85
N HIS A 111 25.60 -30.52 -49.71
CA HIS A 111 25.96 -30.18 -51.08
C HIS A 111 26.29 -28.69 -51.26
N ASN A 112 26.10 -27.86 -50.23
CA ASN A 112 26.55 -26.49 -50.24
C ASN A 112 28.09 -26.42 -50.22
N PRO A 113 28.71 -25.53 -51.01
CA PRO A 113 30.14 -25.28 -50.89
C PRO A 113 30.45 -24.69 -49.50
N PRO A 114 31.70 -24.80 -49.01
CA PRO A 114 32.10 -24.13 -47.78
C PRO A 114 31.82 -22.63 -47.85
N VAL A 115 31.15 -22.07 -46.84
CA VAL A 115 30.75 -20.66 -46.80
C VAL A 115 31.94 -19.71 -46.97
N SER A 116 33.13 -20.09 -46.50
CA SER A 116 34.37 -19.31 -46.66
C SER A 116 34.88 -19.20 -48.09
N THR A 117 34.38 -20.02 -49.01
CA THR A 117 34.81 -20.06 -50.44
C THR A 117 33.80 -19.45 -51.39
N LEU A 118 32.62 -19.07 -50.88
CA LEU A 118 31.55 -18.48 -51.68
C LEU A 118 31.76 -16.96 -51.79
N ASP A 119 31.36 -16.36 -52.92
CA ASP A 119 31.40 -14.91 -53.07
C ASP A 119 30.32 -14.24 -52.21
N ASN A 120 30.68 -13.17 -51.49
CA ASN A 120 29.75 -12.53 -50.56
C ASN A 120 28.54 -11.91 -51.25
N ASN A 121 28.69 -11.43 -52.50
CA ASN A 121 27.55 -10.89 -53.26
C ASN A 121 26.67 -12.01 -53.79
N GLU A 122 27.24 -13.14 -54.22
CA GLU A 122 26.44 -14.33 -54.57
C GLU A 122 25.65 -14.87 -53.38
N TRP A 123 26.24 -14.86 -52.17
CA TRP A 123 25.54 -15.25 -50.95
C TRP A 123 24.38 -14.29 -50.64
N ILE A 124 24.65 -12.98 -50.62
CA ILE A 124 23.61 -12.01 -50.27
C ILE A 124 22.51 -11.98 -51.32
N ASP A 125 22.82 -12.13 -52.61
CA ASP A 125 21.82 -12.20 -53.70
C ASP A 125 20.89 -13.40 -53.53
N SER A 126 21.38 -14.50 -52.92
CA SER A 126 20.57 -15.69 -52.64
C SER A 126 19.68 -15.56 -51.40
N ASP A 127 20.03 -14.69 -50.43
CA ASP A 127 19.34 -14.56 -49.15
C ASP A 127 18.59 -13.23 -49.00
N LEU A 128 17.28 -13.28 -49.26
CA LEU A 128 16.40 -12.10 -49.16
C LEU A 128 16.24 -11.57 -47.72
N TYR A 129 16.46 -12.40 -46.69
CA TYR A 129 16.30 -11.99 -45.30
C TYR A 129 17.47 -11.11 -44.86
N TRP A 130 18.70 -11.59 -45.10
CA TRP A 130 19.90 -10.84 -44.76
C TRP A 130 20.11 -9.62 -45.65
N GLN A 131 19.63 -9.62 -46.90
CA GLN A 131 19.53 -8.39 -47.71
C GLN A 131 18.78 -7.28 -46.96
N ALA A 132 17.58 -7.57 -46.46
CA ALA A 132 16.78 -6.59 -45.73
C ALA A 132 17.46 -6.14 -44.42
N PHE A 133 18.16 -7.06 -43.74
CA PHE A 133 18.94 -6.74 -42.53
C PHE A 133 20.11 -5.80 -42.83
N VAL A 134 20.86 -6.07 -43.90
CA VAL A 134 21.96 -5.22 -44.35
C VAL A 134 21.43 -3.87 -44.83
N GLU A 135 20.34 -3.83 -45.60
CA GLU A 135 19.71 -2.59 -46.04
C GLU A 135 19.30 -1.72 -44.83
N LYS A 136 18.65 -2.32 -43.83
CA LYS A 136 18.23 -1.66 -42.59
C LYS A 136 19.39 -0.95 -41.88
N HIS A 137 20.54 -1.62 -41.77
CA HIS A 137 21.63 -1.16 -40.90
C HIS A 137 22.79 -0.51 -41.65
N ALA A 138 22.98 -0.76 -42.94
CA ALA A 138 24.08 -0.20 -43.72
C ALA A 138 23.59 0.85 -44.74
N THR A 139 22.36 0.72 -45.25
CA THR A 139 21.78 1.70 -46.19
C THR A 139 21.05 2.81 -45.47
N TYR A 140 20.13 2.47 -44.55
CA TYR A 140 19.35 3.48 -43.81
C TYR A 140 20.09 4.08 -42.62
N ASN A 141 21.09 3.40 -42.06
CA ASN A 141 21.89 3.89 -40.93
C ASN A 141 23.40 3.87 -41.24
N LEU A 142 23.91 4.98 -41.79
CA LEU A 142 25.34 5.12 -42.13
C LEU A 142 26.28 5.08 -40.90
N ASN A 143 25.75 5.11 -39.68
CA ASN A 143 26.53 5.11 -38.44
C ASN A 143 26.64 3.73 -37.78
N SER A 144 25.95 2.71 -38.30
CA SER A 144 26.09 1.34 -37.80
C SER A 144 27.46 0.79 -38.19
N LYS A 145 28.26 0.38 -37.20
CA LYS A 145 29.62 -0.17 -37.41
C LYS A 145 29.79 -1.60 -36.90
N THR A 146 28.74 -2.17 -36.32
CA THR A 146 28.77 -3.50 -35.72
C THR A 146 28.13 -4.53 -36.65
N LEU A 147 28.63 -5.76 -36.61
CA LEU A 147 28.10 -6.87 -37.40
C LEU A 147 26.73 -7.34 -36.87
N THR A 148 26.49 -7.15 -35.57
CA THR A 148 25.25 -7.51 -34.88
C THR A 148 24.60 -6.29 -34.20
N PRO A 149 24.13 -5.30 -34.99
CA PRO A 149 23.65 -4.03 -34.47
C PRO A 149 22.42 -4.15 -33.55
N GLU A 150 21.70 -5.27 -33.62
CA GLU A 150 20.48 -5.50 -32.82
C GLU A 150 20.71 -6.29 -31.53
N ASP A 151 21.96 -6.66 -31.21
CA ASP A 151 22.29 -7.35 -29.96
C ASP A 151 21.98 -6.46 -28.74
N GLU A 152 21.56 -7.09 -27.63
CA GLU A 152 21.23 -6.36 -26.40
C GLU A 152 22.43 -5.60 -25.82
N GLU A 153 23.65 -6.12 -26.01
CA GLU A 153 24.88 -5.42 -25.63
C GLU A 153 25.02 -4.10 -26.40
N ASN A 154 24.91 -4.14 -27.73
CA ASN A 154 25.00 -2.95 -28.58
C ASN A 154 23.90 -1.94 -28.28
N LYS A 155 22.65 -2.40 -28.08
CA LYS A 155 21.54 -1.53 -27.64
C LYS A 155 21.83 -0.84 -26.31
N SER A 156 22.46 -1.54 -25.36
CA SER A 156 22.79 -0.98 -24.05
C SER A 156 23.91 0.06 -24.16
N VAL A 157 24.93 -0.20 -24.99
CA VAL A 157 26.04 0.72 -25.25
C VAL A 157 25.51 2.00 -25.90
N GLU A 158 24.69 1.90 -26.93
CA GLU A 158 24.09 3.06 -27.60
C GLU A 158 23.21 3.88 -26.66
N LYS A 159 22.37 3.24 -25.84
CA LYS A 159 21.56 3.92 -24.82
C LYS A 159 22.43 4.67 -23.82
N ASN A 160 23.53 4.06 -23.38
CA ASN A 160 24.45 4.69 -22.43
C ASN A 160 25.23 5.84 -23.05
N GLU A 161 25.69 5.69 -24.30
CA GLU A 161 26.31 6.79 -25.05
C GLU A 161 25.35 7.95 -25.26
N TRP A 162 24.09 7.66 -25.61
CA TRP A 162 23.06 8.68 -25.79
C TRP A 162 22.82 9.46 -24.49
N LYS A 163 22.68 8.75 -23.36
CA LYS A 163 22.56 9.39 -22.03
C LYS A 163 23.78 10.25 -21.74
N LYS A 164 24.99 9.72 -21.91
CA LYS A 164 26.25 10.45 -21.64
C LYS A 164 26.36 11.73 -22.48
N LYS A 165 26.08 11.66 -23.78
CA LYS A 165 26.14 12.82 -24.69
C LYS A 165 25.07 13.85 -24.33
N THR A 166 23.85 13.39 -24.06
CA THR A 166 22.72 14.25 -23.67
C THR A 166 22.97 14.95 -22.34
N THR A 167 23.43 14.20 -21.32
CA THR A 167 23.81 14.74 -20.01
C THR A 167 24.94 15.74 -20.14
N LYS A 168 26.05 15.39 -20.80
CA LYS A 168 27.18 16.31 -20.99
C LYS A 168 26.79 17.63 -21.69
N PHE A 169 25.83 17.58 -22.61
CA PHE A 169 25.37 18.75 -23.32
C PHE A 169 24.49 19.67 -22.45
N ASN A 170 23.55 19.09 -21.70
CA ASN A 170 22.51 19.84 -20.99
C ASN A 170 22.86 20.18 -19.53
N GLU A 171 23.66 19.34 -18.86
CA GLU A 171 23.89 19.45 -17.42
C GLU A 171 24.73 20.69 -17.07
N ARG A 172 24.32 21.36 -15.98
CA ARG A 172 25.10 22.41 -15.33
C ARG A 172 26.35 21.78 -14.71
N SER A 173 27.51 22.04 -15.32
CA SER A 173 28.81 21.52 -14.89
C SER A 173 29.89 22.59 -15.02
N ASP A 174 31.11 22.29 -14.54
CA ASP A 174 32.27 23.19 -14.67
C ASP A 174 32.69 23.42 -16.14
N THR A 175 32.27 22.54 -17.04
CA THR A 175 32.48 22.66 -18.49
C THR A 175 31.13 22.68 -19.23
N PRO A 176 30.32 23.75 -19.05
CA PRO A 176 28.98 23.79 -19.61
C PRO A 176 29.04 23.93 -21.14
N ILE A 177 28.15 23.21 -21.83
CA ILE A 177 27.97 23.38 -23.29
C ILE A 177 26.72 24.21 -23.58
N LEU A 178 25.55 23.77 -23.11
CA LEU A 178 24.29 24.49 -23.31
C LEU A 178 24.00 25.51 -22.20
N TYR A 179 24.51 25.27 -20.99
CA TYR A 179 24.28 26.14 -19.83
C TYR A 179 25.15 27.42 -19.94
N ASP A 180 24.80 28.30 -20.87
CA ASP A 180 25.46 29.58 -21.11
C ASP A 180 24.42 30.71 -21.15
N TYR A 181 24.80 31.91 -20.70
CA TYR A 181 23.93 33.11 -20.60
C TYR A 181 22.62 32.94 -19.81
N MET A 182 22.62 32.13 -18.75
CA MET A 182 21.43 31.85 -17.94
C MET A 182 21.03 33.00 -17.01
N ILE A 183 20.22 33.95 -17.50
CA ILE A 183 19.61 35.02 -16.69
C ILE A 183 18.30 34.54 -16.03
N ASN A 184 17.44 33.87 -16.80
CA ASN A 184 16.19 33.29 -16.32
C ASN A 184 16.30 31.77 -16.39
N LEU A 185 16.28 31.13 -15.23
CA LEU A 185 16.44 29.69 -15.13
C LEU A 185 15.14 28.94 -15.50
N PRO A 186 15.23 27.81 -16.22
CA PRO A 186 14.11 26.89 -16.36
C PRO A 186 13.77 26.24 -15.01
N SER A 187 12.57 25.68 -14.88
CA SER A 187 12.04 25.22 -13.60
C SER A 187 12.92 24.19 -12.89
N TRP A 188 13.48 23.24 -13.63
CA TRP A 188 14.33 22.19 -13.05
C TRP A 188 15.59 22.79 -12.41
N GLU A 189 16.35 23.61 -13.15
CA GLU A 189 17.55 24.30 -12.67
C GLU A 189 17.23 25.29 -11.55
N TYR A 190 16.13 26.01 -11.68
CA TYR A 190 15.68 26.96 -10.67
C TYR A 190 15.44 26.29 -9.32
N TYR A 191 14.74 25.15 -9.30
CA TYR A 191 14.45 24.41 -8.07
C TYR A 191 15.63 23.57 -7.58
N ASP A 192 16.49 23.08 -8.46
CA ASP A 192 17.74 22.40 -8.10
C ASP A 192 18.66 23.33 -7.30
N ILE A 193 18.83 24.57 -7.76
CA ILE A 193 19.64 25.59 -7.08
C ILE A 193 18.93 26.13 -5.83
N ASN A 194 17.63 26.44 -5.94
CA ASN A 194 16.87 27.11 -4.88
C ASN A 194 15.95 26.16 -4.12
N ARG A 195 16.54 25.20 -3.39
CA ARG A 195 15.82 24.15 -2.64
C ARG A 195 14.77 24.68 -1.66
N ARG A 196 15.05 25.83 -1.03
CA ARG A 196 14.07 26.56 -0.20
C ARG A 196 12.78 26.87 -0.96
N ILE A 197 12.93 27.47 -2.15
CA ILE A 197 11.80 27.93 -2.95
C ILE A 197 11.01 26.73 -3.48
N PHE A 198 11.71 25.63 -3.80
CA PHE A 198 11.04 24.38 -4.12
C PHE A 198 10.14 23.89 -2.98
N LEU A 199 10.66 23.86 -1.74
CA LEU A 199 9.89 23.45 -0.57
C LEU A 199 8.67 24.36 -0.33
N GLU A 200 8.84 25.68 -0.36
CA GLU A 200 7.76 26.65 -0.18
C GLU A 200 6.68 26.50 -1.27
N ASN A 201 7.08 26.42 -2.55
CA ASN A 201 6.16 26.25 -3.67
C ASN A 201 5.45 24.90 -3.64
N MET A 202 6.13 23.83 -3.21
CA MET A 202 5.55 22.50 -3.08
C MET A 202 4.52 22.46 -1.96
N ILE A 203 4.85 22.94 -0.75
CA ILE A 203 3.90 23.01 0.37
C ILE A 203 2.70 23.85 -0.03
N TYR A 204 2.92 25.03 -0.64
CA TYR A 204 1.83 25.87 -1.11
C TYR A 204 0.98 25.15 -2.16
N PHE A 205 1.57 24.45 -3.13
CA PHE A 205 0.83 23.69 -4.14
C PHE A 205 -0.06 22.60 -3.52
N LEU A 206 0.51 21.79 -2.63
CA LEU A 206 -0.21 20.71 -1.93
C LEU A 206 -1.35 21.28 -1.09
N LEU A 207 -1.11 22.35 -0.33
CA LEU A 207 -2.13 23.01 0.47
C LEU A 207 -3.17 23.74 -0.39
N ARG A 208 -2.79 24.41 -1.47
CA ARG A 208 -3.71 25.21 -2.30
C ARG A 208 -4.60 24.37 -3.20
N THR A 209 -4.17 23.17 -3.58
CA THR A 209 -4.87 22.33 -4.57
C THR A 209 -5.39 21.00 -4.02
N GLY A 210 -4.72 20.43 -3.00
CA GLY A 210 -5.03 19.09 -2.50
C GLY A 210 -4.68 17.97 -3.49
N LEU A 211 -3.81 18.24 -4.47
CA LEU A 211 -3.33 17.26 -5.45
C LEU A 211 -2.04 16.57 -4.98
N SER A 212 -1.68 15.47 -5.64
CA SER A 212 -0.41 14.77 -5.43
C SER A 212 0.77 15.58 -5.99
N TYR A 213 1.94 15.43 -5.36
CA TYR A 213 3.22 16.00 -5.83
C TYR A 213 3.56 15.61 -7.29
N LYS A 214 3.01 14.49 -7.79
CA LYS A 214 3.16 14.04 -9.18
C LYS A 214 2.60 15.04 -10.20
N PHE A 215 1.70 15.92 -9.78
CA PHE A 215 1.10 16.98 -10.59
C PHE A 215 1.69 18.36 -10.29
N PHE A 216 2.85 18.42 -9.64
CA PHE A 216 3.53 19.68 -9.38
C PHE A 216 3.77 20.43 -10.70
N PRO A 217 3.29 21.68 -10.83
CA PRO A 217 3.32 22.38 -12.10
C PRO A 217 4.76 22.79 -12.43
N GLU A 218 5.15 22.56 -13.66
CA GLU A 218 6.45 23.01 -14.16
C GLU A 218 6.58 24.53 -14.06
N LEU A 219 5.57 25.29 -14.53
CA LEU A 219 5.51 26.74 -14.39
C LEU A 219 4.55 27.15 -13.27
N PHE A 220 5.11 27.77 -12.23
CA PHE A 220 4.33 28.21 -11.07
C PHE A 220 3.58 29.52 -11.37
N ARG A 221 2.28 29.55 -11.09
CA ARG A 221 1.41 30.70 -11.39
C ARG A 221 1.86 31.96 -10.64
N TRP A 222 1.94 33.10 -11.32
CA TRP A 222 2.36 34.37 -10.70
C TRP A 222 1.48 34.76 -9.51
N LYS A 223 0.16 34.53 -9.58
CA LYS A 223 -0.77 34.78 -8.47
C LYS A 223 -0.39 34.02 -7.20
N TRP A 224 0.10 32.79 -7.36
CA TRP A 224 0.56 31.99 -6.23
C TRP A 224 1.89 32.50 -5.70
N LYS A 225 2.82 32.92 -6.57
CA LYS A 225 4.07 33.55 -6.15
C LYS A 225 3.80 34.82 -5.32
N THR A 226 2.94 35.71 -5.80
CA THR A 226 2.59 36.93 -5.07
C THR A 226 1.97 36.61 -3.71
N HIS A 227 1.04 35.65 -3.65
CA HIS A 227 0.46 35.25 -2.37
C HIS A 227 1.50 34.64 -1.41
N ILE A 228 2.45 33.84 -1.91
CA ILE A 228 3.55 33.32 -1.08
C ILE A 228 4.40 34.46 -0.49
N GLU A 229 4.70 35.50 -1.28
CA GLU A 229 5.42 36.69 -0.79
C GLU A 229 4.63 37.42 0.31
N ASP A 230 3.32 37.61 0.14
CA ASP A 230 2.46 38.24 1.15
C ASP A 230 2.43 37.43 2.46
N LEU A 231 2.31 36.10 2.36
CA LEU A 231 2.33 35.19 3.50
C LEU A 231 3.71 35.19 4.19
N ARG A 232 4.79 35.26 3.41
CA ARG A 232 6.16 35.38 3.93
C ARG A 232 6.32 36.69 4.70
N PHE A 233 5.83 37.80 4.16
CA PHE A 233 5.84 39.10 4.84
C PHE A 233 5.07 39.04 6.17
N GLN A 234 3.85 38.47 6.17
CA GLN A 234 3.03 38.32 7.37
C GLN A 234 3.73 37.51 8.47
N TYR A 235 4.39 36.41 8.10
CA TYR A 235 5.16 35.60 9.05
C TYR A 235 6.35 36.36 9.61
N LEU A 236 7.16 36.96 8.72
CA LEU A 236 8.37 37.67 9.07
C LEU A 236 8.08 38.88 9.97
N GLU A 237 6.99 39.61 9.75
CA GLU A 237 6.59 40.74 10.60
C GLU A 237 6.47 40.31 12.08
N VAL A 238 5.78 39.20 12.34
CA VAL A 238 5.57 38.66 13.69
C VAL A 238 6.88 38.10 14.26
N ALA A 239 7.55 37.22 13.51
CA ALA A 239 8.75 36.54 13.97
C ALA A 239 9.91 37.51 14.22
N GLN A 240 10.11 38.49 13.34
CA GLN A 240 11.17 39.49 13.46
C GLN A 240 10.93 40.42 14.65
N ARG A 241 9.68 40.87 14.87
CA ARG A 241 9.35 41.71 16.02
C ARG A 241 9.64 40.98 17.34
N ARG A 242 9.26 39.70 17.42
CA ARG A 242 9.49 38.87 18.60
C ARG A 242 10.98 38.60 18.83
N ARG A 243 11.71 38.19 17.79
CA ARG A 243 13.16 38.00 17.83
C ARG A 243 13.87 39.27 18.28
N LYS A 244 13.54 40.43 17.69
CA LYS A 244 14.11 41.74 18.07
C LYS A 244 13.88 42.03 19.55
N ASN A 245 12.65 41.89 20.04
CA ASN A 245 12.34 42.17 21.45
C ASN A 245 13.13 41.24 22.38
N TYR A 246 13.14 39.94 22.12
CA TYR A 246 13.89 38.98 22.93
C TYR A 246 15.39 39.23 22.88
N GLN A 247 15.95 39.43 21.69
CA GLN A 247 17.37 39.66 21.48
C GLN A 247 17.86 40.94 22.17
N LEU A 248 17.11 42.03 22.08
CA LEU A 248 17.44 43.30 22.73
C LEU A 248 17.33 43.20 24.26
N VAL A 249 16.30 42.53 24.77
CA VAL A 249 16.12 42.34 26.23
C VAL A 249 17.21 41.44 26.81
N THR A 250 17.63 40.41 26.09
CA THR A 250 18.66 39.46 26.53
C THR A 250 20.08 39.86 26.15
N ALA A 251 20.25 40.98 25.43
CA ALA A 251 21.52 41.46 24.89
C ALA A 251 22.33 40.40 24.13
N LYS A 252 21.65 39.44 23.48
CA LYS A 252 22.31 38.38 22.70
C LYS A 252 22.81 38.91 21.36
N ARG A 253 24.03 38.49 20.97
CA ARG A 253 24.64 38.87 19.69
C ARG A 253 23.81 38.42 18.50
N GLU A 254 23.31 37.19 18.55
CA GLU A 254 22.49 36.60 17.50
C GLU A 254 21.42 35.70 18.11
N VAL A 255 20.22 35.73 17.54
CA VAL A 255 19.11 34.85 17.89
C VAL A 255 18.43 34.47 16.57
N PRO A 256 18.15 33.18 16.31
CA PRO A 256 17.41 32.78 15.11
C PRO A 256 15.96 33.28 15.14
N LEU A 257 15.32 33.36 13.97
CA LEU A 257 13.87 33.48 13.91
C LEU A 257 13.23 32.18 14.40
N GLU A 258 12.07 32.24 15.04
CA GLU A 258 11.36 31.00 15.42
C GLU A 258 11.11 30.15 14.17
N LEU A 259 11.20 28.82 14.29
CA LEU A 259 11.06 27.84 13.19
C LEU A 259 12.01 28.06 11.99
N GLN A 260 13.09 28.83 12.14
CA GLN A 260 14.09 29.02 11.10
C GLN A 260 15.49 28.93 11.69
N PRO A 261 16.48 28.42 10.95
CA PRO A 261 17.87 28.46 11.41
C PRO A 261 18.42 29.90 11.32
N SER A 262 19.44 30.19 12.12
CA SER A 262 20.22 31.43 12.02
C SER A 262 20.95 31.51 10.66
N ASP A 263 21.57 30.40 10.27
CA ASP A 263 22.27 30.24 9.00
C ASP A 263 21.42 29.43 8.02
N TYR A 264 20.68 30.15 7.17
CA TYR A 264 19.82 29.52 6.16
C TYR A 264 20.61 28.91 5.01
N GLU A 265 21.77 29.45 4.68
CA GLU A 265 22.56 29.02 3.50
C GLU A 265 23.24 27.68 3.75
N HIS A 266 23.81 27.47 4.93
CA HIS A 266 24.56 26.24 5.23
C HIS A 266 23.75 25.20 6.00
N LYS A 267 22.77 25.64 6.82
CA LYS A 267 22.01 24.76 7.73
C LYS A 267 20.50 24.74 7.45
N GLY A 268 20.04 25.49 6.44
CA GLY A 268 18.64 25.57 6.04
C GLY A 268 17.99 24.22 5.84
N GLU A 269 18.56 23.41 4.95
CA GLU A 269 17.97 22.14 4.54
C GLU A 269 17.89 21.12 5.68
N GLU A 270 19.00 20.92 6.40
CA GLU A 270 19.05 20.00 7.54
C GLU A 270 18.03 20.40 8.63
N TYR A 271 17.88 21.71 8.88
CA TYR A 271 16.97 22.21 9.90
C TYR A 271 15.52 21.87 9.56
N HIS A 272 15.10 22.22 8.34
CA HIS A 272 13.72 22.00 7.91
C HIS A 272 13.43 20.50 7.75
N LEU A 273 14.41 19.69 7.34
CA LEU A 273 14.24 18.25 7.29
C LEU A 273 13.96 17.67 8.69
N LYS A 274 14.78 18.02 9.70
CA LYS A 274 14.56 17.60 11.09
C LYS A 274 13.23 18.10 11.65
N LEU A 275 12.88 19.35 11.38
CA LEU A 275 11.61 19.94 11.80
C LEU A 275 10.41 19.20 11.19
N LEU A 276 10.44 18.92 9.88
CA LEU A 276 9.36 18.21 9.19
C LEU A 276 9.27 16.74 9.62
N GLN A 277 10.40 16.08 9.88
CA GLN A 277 10.42 14.73 10.45
C GLN A 277 9.81 14.72 11.85
N HIS A 278 10.19 15.67 12.71
CA HIS A 278 9.59 15.79 14.04
C HIS A 278 8.07 16.02 13.97
N PHE A 279 7.60 16.91 13.09
CA PHE A 279 6.16 17.12 12.89
C PHE A 279 5.46 15.86 12.40
N ARG A 280 6.04 15.14 11.44
CA ARG A 280 5.50 13.88 10.93
C ARG A 280 5.40 12.83 12.04
N ASP A 281 6.47 12.65 12.81
CA ASP A 281 6.53 11.60 13.83
C ASP A 281 5.60 11.91 15.01
N TYR A 282 5.53 13.18 15.44
CA TYR A 282 4.54 13.64 16.41
C TYR A 282 3.11 13.46 15.90
N GLN A 283 2.84 13.84 14.64
CA GLN A 283 1.53 13.64 14.03
C GLN A 283 1.17 12.15 13.99
N ASN A 284 2.08 11.25 13.63
CA ASN A 284 1.83 9.82 13.61
C ASN A 284 1.48 9.27 15.00
N LEU A 285 2.19 9.67 16.05
CA LEU A 285 1.85 9.27 17.43
C LEU A 285 0.45 9.75 17.84
N VAL A 286 0.12 11.00 17.53
CA VAL A 286 -1.21 11.56 17.79
C VAL A 286 -2.28 10.79 17.00
N LEU A 287 -2.05 10.52 15.71
CA LEU A 287 -2.96 9.74 14.88
C LEU A 287 -3.17 8.33 15.43
N SER A 288 -2.10 7.64 15.82
CA SER A 288 -2.20 6.30 16.44
C SER A 288 -3.06 6.33 17.71
N ARG A 289 -2.88 7.34 18.57
CA ARG A 289 -3.72 7.54 19.76
C ARG A 289 -5.18 7.78 19.40
N LEU A 290 -5.46 8.63 18.42
CA LEU A 290 -6.83 8.92 17.99
C LEU A 290 -7.48 7.70 17.33
N MET A 291 -6.73 6.94 16.53
CA MET A 291 -7.20 5.72 15.86
C MET A 291 -7.51 4.60 16.87
N GLY A 292 -6.71 4.46 17.93
CA GLY A 292 -6.94 3.45 18.98
C GLY A 292 -8.30 3.57 19.68
N ASN A 293 -8.84 4.79 19.77
CA ASN A 293 -10.16 5.08 20.33
C ASN A 293 -11.22 5.37 19.25
N TYR A 294 -10.92 5.16 17.96
CA TYR A 294 -11.81 5.47 16.84
C TYR A 294 -12.28 6.94 16.75
N ILE A 295 -11.47 7.89 17.22
CA ILE A 295 -11.79 9.32 17.29
C ILE A 295 -11.08 10.19 16.23
N PHE A 296 -10.36 9.59 15.27
CA PHE A 296 -9.60 10.36 14.25
C PHE A 296 -10.49 10.95 13.13
N LEU A 297 -11.43 10.18 12.60
CA LEU A 297 -12.26 10.55 11.42
C LEU A 297 -13.71 10.05 11.59
N CYS A 298 -14.29 10.28 12.77
CA CYS A 298 -15.59 9.74 13.17
C CYS A 298 -16.79 10.63 12.76
N ASP A 299 -16.63 11.57 11.83
CA ASP A 299 -17.73 12.43 11.37
C ASP A 299 -18.91 11.62 10.78
N PRO A 300 -20.18 12.01 11.05
CA PRO A 300 -20.64 13.26 11.68
C PRO A 300 -20.63 13.26 13.23
N PHE A 301 -20.09 12.22 13.86
CA PHE A 301 -20.04 12.13 15.32
C PHE A 301 -18.89 12.94 15.89
N ILE A 302 -19.14 13.56 17.05
CA ILE A 302 -18.15 14.30 17.83
C ILE A 302 -17.73 13.45 19.03
N PRO A 303 -16.45 13.11 19.18
CA PRO A 303 -15.98 12.30 20.30
C PRO A 303 -16.01 13.10 21.62
N VAL A 304 -16.38 12.44 22.71
CA VAL A 304 -16.49 13.00 24.06
C VAL A 304 -15.74 12.12 25.04
N GLN A 305 -14.71 12.68 25.68
CA GLN A 305 -13.88 12.00 26.68
C GLN A 305 -13.84 12.71 28.05
N THR A 306 -14.41 13.92 28.14
CA THR A 306 -14.42 14.72 29.38
C THR A 306 -15.77 15.35 29.61
N GLU A 307 -16.09 15.60 30.88
CA GLU A 307 -17.34 16.25 31.28
C GLU A 307 -17.48 17.67 30.71
N GLU A 308 -16.36 18.41 30.61
CA GLU A 308 -16.34 19.75 30.02
C GLU A 308 -16.75 19.72 28.53
N MET A 309 -16.27 18.74 27.76
CA MET A 309 -16.65 18.57 26.36
C MET A 309 -18.15 18.28 26.22
N LEU A 310 -18.69 17.39 27.07
CA LEU A 310 -20.11 17.09 27.07
C LEU A 310 -20.94 18.35 27.34
N GLN A 311 -20.61 19.10 28.38
CA GLN A 311 -21.32 20.33 28.75
C GLN A 311 -21.26 21.37 27.63
N GLN A 312 -20.09 21.53 26.99
CA GLN A 312 -19.94 22.44 25.86
C GLN A 312 -20.86 22.03 24.70
N LEU A 313 -20.93 20.75 24.35
CA LEU A 313 -21.79 20.26 23.27
C LEU A 313 -23.27 20.46 23.59
N LEU A 314 -23.71 20.09 24.79
CA LEU A 314 -25.09 20.27 25.24
C LEU A 314 -25.50 21.75 25.32
N SER A 315 -24.55 22.67 25.56
CA SER A 315 -24.80 24.11 25.52
C SER A 315 -24.83 24.70 24.11
N THR A 316 -24.15 24.06 23.15
CA THR A 316 -24.01 24.53 21.77
C THR A 316 -25.17 24.06 20.90
N TYR A 317 -25.67 22.85 21.15
CA TYR A 317 -26.69 22.20 20.34
C TYR A 317 -27.96 21.95 21.14
N GLU A 318 -29.11 22.42 20.62
CA GLU A 318 -30.41 22.10 21.18
C GLU A 318 -30.87 20.71 20.68
N GLY A 319 -30.62 19.66 21.47
CA GLY A 319 -30.97 18.27 21.16
C GLY A 319 -29.74 17.38 20.92
N GLY A 320 -29.91 16.27 20.20
CA GLY A 320 -28.83 15.32 19.87
C GLY A 320 -28.80 14.04 20.70
N LYS A 321 -27.96 13.09 20.29
CA LYS A 321 -27.88 11.75 20.88
C LYS A 321 -26.45 11.38 21.19
N LEU A 322 -26.22 10.71 22.31
CA LEU A 322 -24.92 10.19 22.70
C LEU A 322 -24.89 8.68 22.48
N PHE A 323 -23.82 8.19 21.87
CA PHE A 323 -23.64 6.78 21.56
C PHE A 323 -22.37 6.25 22.23
N LYS A 324 -22.45 4.97 22.61
CA LYS A 324 -21.33 4.16 23.08
C LYS A 324 -21.12 3.03 22.07
N LEU A 325 -19.88 2.72 21.74
CA LEU A 325 -19.58 1.57 20.88
C LEU A 325 -19.67 0.26 21.69
N SER A 326 -20.08 -0.83 21.06
CA SER A 326 -20.20 -2.14 21.73
C SER A 326 -18.84 -2.73 22.15
N ASN A 327 -17.74 -2.19 21.64
CA ASN A 327 -16.40 -2.59 22.06
C ASN A 327 -16.00 -1.83 23.33
N ASP A 328 -15.97 -2.53 24.47
CA ASP A 328 -15.59 -1.97 25.78
C ASP A 328 -14.15 -1.44 25.86
N GLN A 329 -13.31 -1.73 24.85
CA GLN A 329 -11.95 -1.18 24.76
C GLN A 329 -11.93 0.28 24.31
N VAL A 330 -13.02 0.79 23.73
CA VAL A 330 -13.09 2.18 23.24
C VAL A 330 -13.36 3.13 24.40
N ASN A 331 -12.39 4.00 24.68
CA ASN A 331 -12.46 4.95 25.77
C ASN A 331 -12.98 6.33 25.31
N SER A 332 -14.15 6.35 24.66
CA SER A 332 -14.83 7.58 24.21
C SER A 332 -16.32 7.33 24.01
N LEU A 333 -17.14 8.36 24.22
CA LEU A 333 -18.52 8.42 23.72
C LEU A 333 -18.57 9.25 22.44
N PHE A 334 -19.66 9.13 21.69
CA PHE A 334 -19.82 9.75 20.38
C PHE A 334 -21.15 10.50 20.32
N TYR A 335 -21.08 11.83 20.27
CA TYR A 335 -22.25 12.69 20.22
C TYR A 335 -22.63 13.01 18.77
N LEU A 336 -23.90 12.81 18.42
CA LEU A 336 -24.46 13.17 17.12
C LEU A 336 -25.29 14.46 17.25
N PRO A 337 -24.82 15.59 16.70
CA PRO A 337 -25.52 16.87 16.78
C PRO A 337 -26.74 16.93 15.83
N PRO A 338 -27.86 17.58 16.21
CA PRO A 338 -28.96 17.88 15.29
C PRO A 338 -28.60 19.07 14.38
N PRO A 339 -29.06 19.13 13.11
CA PRO A 339 -29.87 18.17 12.36
C PRO A 339 -29.02 17.17 11.54
N CYS A 340 -27.79 16.85 11.98
CA CYS A 340 -26.94 15.92 11.22
C CYS A 340 -27.59 14.54 11.15
N ASP A 341 -27.68 14.04 9.91
CA ASP A 341 -28.09 12.67 9.62
C ASP A 341 -26.81 11.82 9.57
N GLU A 342 -26.85 10.57 10.02
CA GLU A 342 -25.66 9.68 10.03
C GLU A 342 -25.02 9.58 8.64
N ASN A 343 -25.84 9.74 7.59
CA ASN A 343 -25.45 9.65 6.19
C ASN A 343 -25.10 11.00 5.53
N LYS A 344 -25.18 12.13 6.24
CA LYS A 344 -24.89 13.46 5.69
C LYS A 344 -23.88 14.21 6.53
N THR A 345 -22.65 14.24 6.03
CA THR A 345 -21.58 15.06 6.60
C THR A 345 -21.61 16.45 5.98
N SER A 346 -21.93 17.48 6.77
CA SER A 346 -21.66 18.87 6.43
C SER A 346 -20.38 19.28 7.14
N VAL A 347 -19.41 19.88 6.44
CA VAL A 347 -18.25 20.48 7.09
C VAL A 347 -18.75 21.69 7.88
N PRO A 348 -18.70 21.68 9.23
CA PRO A 348 -19.31 22.76 10.01
C PRO A 348 -18.48 24.04 9.99
N TYR A 349 -17.16 23.95 9.75
CA TYR A 349 -16.24 25.07 9.88
C TYR A 349 -15.31 25.24 8.67
N LYS A 350 -15.08 26.50 8.27
CA LYS A 350 -13.94 26.80 7.39
C LYS A 350 -12.63 26.71 8.19
N PRO A 351 -11.48 26.52 7.53
CA PRO A 351 -10.20 26.33 8.22
C PRO A 351 -9.81 27.47 9.19
N LEU A 352 -10.16 28.73 8.87
CA LEU A 352 -9.89 29.85 9.77
C LEU A 352 -10.81 29.86 11.00
N ASP A 353 -12.08 29.46 10.83
CA ASP A 353 -13.04 29.37 11.94
C ASP A 353 -12.63 28.25 12.91
N ALA A 354 -12.19 27.11 12.39
CA ALA A 354 -11.65 26.01 13.18
C ALA A 354 -10.41 26.44 14.00
N LEU A 355 -9.49 27.18 13.39
CA LEU A 355 -8.32 27.73 14.10
C LEU A 355 -8.74 28.75 15.18
N ALA A 356 -9.72 29.61 14.89
CA ALA A 356 -10.22 30.58 15.86
C ALA A 356 -10.84 29.89 17.09
N ASN A 357 -11.65 28.85 16.87
CA ASN A 357 -12.25 28.05 17.93
C ASN A 357 -11.18 27.34 18.77
N PHE A 358 -10.18 26.73 18.13
CA PHE A 358 -9.06 26.10 18.82
C PHE A 358 -8.29 27.09 19.72
N VAL A 359 -7.98 28.28 19.20
CA VAL A 359 -7.28 29.31 19.98
C VAL A 359 -8.15 29.88 21.10
N HIS A 360 -9.45 29.98 20.90
CA HIS A 360 -10.39 30.38 21.95
C HIS A 360 -10.38 29.37 23.10
N TYR A 361 -10.44 28.07 22.79
CA TYR A 361 -10.34 26.99 23.78
C TYR A 361 -9.03 27.07 24.57
N LEU A 362 -7.88 27.21 23.89
CA LEU A 362 -6.58 27.33 24.55
C LEU A 362 -6.50 28.55 25.49
N LYS A 363 -7.08 29.69 25.09
CA LYS A 363 -7.18 30.88 25.95
C LYS A 363 -8.01 30.60 27.20
N GLY A 364 -9.12 29.88 27.08
CA GLY A 364 -9.93 29.43 28.22
C GLY A 364 -9.15 28.56 29.20
N LYS A 365 -8.23 27.73 28.69
CA LYS A 365 -7.30 26.91 29.49
C LYS A 365 -6.05 27.65 29.97
N ASN A 366 -5.94 28.96 29.75
CA ASN A 366 -4.72 29.75 30.01
C ASN A 366 -3.47 29.21 29.32
N VAL A 367 -3.62 28.48 28.21
CA VAL A 367 -2.52 28.00 27.38
C VAL A 367 -2.27 29.00 26.25
N LYS A 368 -1.05 29.51 26.17
CA LYS A 368 -0.66 30.48 25.13
C LYS A 368 0.28 29.84 24.11
N LEU A 369 -0.14 29.81 22.85
CA LEU A 369 0.74 29.46 21.73
C LEU A 369 1.79 30.54 21.50
N ASN A 370 2.94 30.14 20.96
CA ASN A 370 3.93 31.10 20.44
C ASN A 370 3.32 31.88 19.28
N ASP A 371 3.51 33.20 19.27
CA ASP A 371 2.87 34.09 18.30
C ASP A 371 3.29 33.76 16.85
N SER A 372 4.56 33.37 16.64
CA SER A 372 5.03 32.93 15.31
C SER A 372 4.45 31.58 14.90
N TYR A 373 4.28 30.65 15.85
CA TYR A 373 3.62 29.36 15.57
C TYR A 373 2.14 29.57 15.21
N PHE A 374 1.43 30.45 15.93
CA PHE A 374 0.07 30.83 15.57
C PHE A 374 0.00 31.49 14.18
N SER A 375 0.93 32.38 13.85
CA SER A 375 1.00 32.99 12.51
C SER A 375 1.21 31.93 11.42
N PHE A 376 2.07 30.94 11.67
CA PHE A 376 2.27 29.79 10.79
C PHE A 376 0.99 28.97 10.58
N LEU A 377 0.28 28.58 11.65
CA LEU A 377 -1.00 27.88 11.55
C LEU A 377 -2.05 28.70 10.79
N LYS A 378 -2.10 30.01 11.02
CA LYS A 378 -3.01 30.93 10.32
C LYS A 378 -2.73 30.96 8.83
N ILE A 379 -1.46 30.99 8.42
CA ILE A 379 -1.05 30.94 7.01
C ILE A 379 -1.53 29.62 6.37
N ILE A 380 -1.32 28.48 7.02
CA ILE A 380 -1.80 27.18 6.52
C ILE A 380 -3.33 27.19 6.35
N SER A 381 -4.07 27.63 7.37
CA SER A 381 -5.53 27.72 7.31
C SER A 381 -6.02 28.68 6.20
N GLN A 382 -5.34 29.80 5.99
CA GLN A 382 -5.65 30.75 4.91
C GLN A 382 -5.47 30.08 3.54
N VAL A 383 -4.34 29.38 3.31
CA VAL A 383 -4.10 28.68 2.03
C VAL A 383 -5.10 27.55 1.79
N LEU A 384 -5.52 26.84 2.83
CA LEU A 384 -6.58 25.83 2.72
C LEU A 384 -7.93 26.45 2.38
N GLN A 385 -8.26 27.60 2.97
CA GLN A 385 -9.51 28.31 2.71
C GLN A 385 -9.61 28.84 1.27
N GLU A 386 -8.48 29.14 0.62
CA GLU A 386 -8.42 29.51 -0.80
C GLU A 386 -8.88 28.39 -1.77
N ARG A 387 -9.09 27.16 -1.29
CA ARG A 387 -9.71 26.09 -2.09
C ARG A 387 -11.19 26.36 -2.39
N GLY A 388 -11.86 27.20 -1.60
CA GLY A 388 -13.27 27.54 -1.76
C GLY A 388 -14.19 26.66 -0.91
N GLU A 389 -15.40 26.42 -1.41
CA GLU A 389 -16.47 25.73 -0.69
C GLU A 389 -16.10 24.28 -0.34
N TYR A 390 -15.67 23.50 -1.33
CA TYR A 390 -15.28 22.08 -1.19
C TYR A 390 -13.79 21.93 -0.84
N TRP A 391 -13.33 22.64 0.18
CA TRP A 391 -11.91 22.65 0.55
C TRP A 391 -11.41 21.28 1.06
N LEU A 392 -12.29 20.52 1.72
CA LEU A 392 -12.01 19.20 2.28
C LEU A 392 -12.74 18.08 1.54
N ASN A 393 -14.06 18.02 1.61
CA ASN A 393 -14.89 16.95 1.06
C ASN A 393 -15.73 17.42 -0.15
N LEU A 394 -16.15 16.47 -0.97
CA LEU A 394 -17.16 16.65 -2.01
C LEU A 394 -18.57 16.55 -1.41
N PRO A 395 -19.62 17.00 -2.14
CA PRO A 395 -21.01 16.75 -1.75
C PRO A 395 -21.26 15.25 -1.55
N ASN A 396 -21.87 14.89 -0.42
CA ASN A 396 -22.14 13.50 0.01
C ASN A 396 -20.89 12.63 0.26
N GLU A 397 -19.73 13.23 0.47
CA GLU A 397 -18.50 12.53 0.88
C GLU A 397 -18.23 12.76 2.37
N ASN A 398 -18.03 11.68 3.14
CA ASN A 398 -17.61 11.77 4.54
C ASN A 398 -16.09 12.06 4.65
N PHE A 399 -15.61 12.37 5.85
CA PHE A 399 -14.19 12.76 6.03
C PHE A 399 -13.25 11.58 5.84
N ALA A 400 -13.64 10.37 6.25
CA ALA A 400 -12.86 9.15 6.06
C ALA A 400 -12.59 8.85 4.57
N ASP A 401 -13.62 8.96 3.73
CA ASP A 401 -13.51 8.77 2.27
C ASP A 401 -12.68 9.88 1.63
N SER A 402 -12.87 11.14 2.03
CA SER A 402 -12.06 12.25 1.54
C SER A 402 -10.57 12.09 1.91
N PHE A 403 -10.29 11.63 3.12
CA PHE A 403 -8.95 11.32 3.59
C PHE A 403 -8.33 10.21 2.73
N LEU A 404 -8.99 9.05 2.58
CA LEU A 404 -8.48 7.94 1.79
C LEU A 404 -8.33 8.27 0.29
N ARG A 405 -9.21 9.11 -0.26
CA ARG A 405 -9.11 9.59 -1.64
C ARG A 405 -7.86 10.44 -1.87
N ARG A 406 -7.47 11.25 -0.88
CA ARG A 406 -6.33 12.17 -0.96
C ARG A 406 -5.02 11.57 -0.46
N TYR A 407 -5.09 10.52 0.35
CA TYR A 407 -3.91 9.86 0.89
C TYR A 407 -3.07 9.24 -0.24
N ASN A 408 -1.75 9.22 -0.07
CA ASN A 408 -0.86 8.63 -1.05
C ASN A 408 -0.99 7.09 -1.03
N LYS A 409 -1.48 6.52 -2.13
CA LYS A 409 -1.67 5.06 -2.25
C LYS A 409 -0.37 4.26 -2.27
N ASP A 410 0.75 4.92 -2.60
CA ASP A 410 2.08 4.30 -2.60
C ASP A 410 2.74 4.34 -1.21
N ASP A 411 2.11 4.96 -0.21
CA ASP A 411 2.63 5.05 1.15
C ASP A 411 2.37 3.75 1.94
N SER A 412 3.34 3.33 2.73
CA SER A 412 3.27 2.09 3.53
C SER A 412 2.15 2.10 4.57
N MET A 413 1.69 3.27 5.00
CA MET A 413 0.59 3.40 5.97
C MET A 413 -0.80 3.34 5.34
N PHE A 414 -0.91 3.38 4.00
CA PHE A 414 -2.22 3.37 3.33
C PHE A 414 -3.09 2.16 3.70
N PRO A 415 -2.57 0.91 3.73
CA PRO A 415 -3.36 -0.25 4.17
C PRO A 415 -3.87 -0.10 5.62
N VAL A 416 -3.04 0.43 6.52
CA VAL A 416 -3.42 0.65 7.94
C VAL A 416 -4.61 1.60 8.04
N PHE A 417 -4.63 2.67 7.24
CA PHE A 417 -5.77 3.60 7.22
C PHE A 417 -7.02 2.99 6.59
N VAL A 418 -6.88 2.14 5.56
CA VAL A 418 -8.02 1.42 4.96
C VAL A 418 -8.64 0.46 5.98
N ASP A 419 -7.81 -0.31 6.68
CA ASP A 419 -8.25 -1.24 7.72
C ASP A 419 -8.91 -0.50 8.88
N TYR A 420 -8.34 0.62 9.33
CA TYR A 420 -8.95 1.49 10.34
C TYR A 420 -10.32 2.00 9.92
N VAL A 421 -10.48 2.50 8.69
CA VAL A 421 -11.77 3.02 8.21
C VAL A 421 -12.81 1.88 8.09
N ALA A 422 -12.39 0.67 7.73
CA ALA A 422 -13.26 -0.50 7.71
C ALA A 422 -13.75 -0.86 9.12
N GLN A 423 -12.84 -0.96 10.09
CA GLN A 423 -13.17 -1.24 11.50
C GLN A 423 -14.02 -0.12 12.12
N LEU A 424 -13.73 1.15 11.77
CA LEU A 424 -14.51 2.29 12.21
C LEU A 424 -15.97 2.12 11.79
N ARG A 425 -16.23 1.78 10.53
CA ARG A 425 -17.60 1.56 10.03
C ARG A 425 -18.30 0.42 10.76
N GLU A 426 -17.63 -0.72 10.89
CA GLU A 426 -18.18 -1.90 11.58
C GLU A 426 -18.54 -1.61 13.05
N ASN A 427 -17.67 -0.91 13.79
CA ASN A 427 -17.95 -0.56 15.18
C ASN A 427 -19.12 0.42 15.31
N PHE A 428 -19.25 1.38 14.38
CA PHE A 428 -20.36 2.34 14.39
C PHE A 428 -21.71 1.75 13.94
N GLU A 429 -21.72 0.62 13.22
CA GLU A 429 -22.94 -0.14 12.93
C GLU A 429 -23.54 -0.77 14.19
N SER A 430 -22.69 -1.18 15.15
CA SER A 430 -23.09 -1.84 16.40
C SER A 430 -23.16 -0.88 17.60
N LYS A 431 -23.28 0.43 17.38
CA LYS A 431 -23.36 1.43 18.46
C LYS A 431 -24.66 1.34 19.26
N VAL A 432 -24.58 1.68 20.55
CA VAL A 432 -25.73 1.72 21.48
C VAL A 432 -25.97 3.15 21.93
N GLU A 433 -27.23 3.59 21.87
CA GLU A 433 -27.63 4.91 22.38
C GLU A 433 -27.57 4.91 23.91
N VAL A 434 -26.89 5.90 24.48
CA VAL A 434 -26.84 6.12 25.92
C VAL A 434 -28.10 6.90 26.33
N PRO A 435 -28.80 6.52 27.40
CA PRO A 435 -29.89 7.31 27.94
C PRO A 435 -29.41 8.67 28.50
N PRO A 436 -30.16 9.78 28.33
CA PRO A 436 -29.74 11.11 28.80
C PRO A 436 -29.45 11.21 30.31
N ASP A 437 -30.14 10.43 31.12
CA ASP A 437 -29.94 10.31 32.57
C ASP A 437 -28.59 9.69 32.95
N MET A 438 -27.98 8.92 32.03
CA MET A 438 -26.71 8.23 32.23
C MET A 438 -25.50 8.97 31.63
N TYR A 439 -25.71 10.11 30.95
CA TYR A 439 -24.63 10.83 30.24
C TYR A 439 -23.44 11.17 31.15
N HIS A 440 -23.71 11.82 32.28
CA HIS A 440 -22.67 12.27 33.20
C HIS A 440 -21.93 11.10 33.87
N ASP A 441 -22.66 10.03 34.23
CA ASP A 441 -22.06 8.87 34.90
C ASP A 441 -21.14 8.09 33.95
N GLU A 442 -21.53 7.91 32.69
CA GLU A 442 -20.68 7.25 31.69
C GLU A 442 -19.47 8.10 31.29
N VAL A 443 -19.63 9.43 31.11
CA VAL A 443 -18.51 10.32 30.80
C VAL A 443 -17.48 10.34 31.92
N LYS A 444 -17.91 10.37 33.18
CA LYS A 444 -17.00 10.36 34.32
C LYS A 444 -16.11 9.12 34.36
N ARG A 445 -16.65 7.94 34.03
CA ARG A 445 -15.88 6.68 33.94
C ARG A 445 -14.82 6.71 32.85
N ILE A 446 -15.13 7.37 31.73
CA ILE A 446 -14.21 7.53 30.59
C ILE A 446 -13.12 8.55 30.91
N GLU A 447 -13.49 9.65 31.58
CA GLU A 447 -12.55 10.71 31.94
C GLU A 447 -11.43 10.21 32.86
N GLU A 448 -11.75 9.34 33.83
CA GLU A 448 -10.75 8.71 34.71
C GLU A 448 -9.68 7.95 33.90
N LYS A 449 -10.12 7.09 32.96
CA LYS A 449 -9.22 6.34 32.07
C LYS A 449 -8.47 7.26 31.09
N TYR A 450 -9.14 8.29 30.59
CA TYR A 450 -8.57 9.26 29.65
C TYR A 450 -7.39 10.02 30.28
N LEU A 451 -7.48 10.39 31.56
CA LEU A 451 -6.40 11.06 32.27
C LEU A 451 -5.18 10.14 32.46
N GLU A 452 -5.39 8.87 32.73
CA GLU A 452 -4.32 7.85 32.78
C GLU A 452 -3.66 7.67 31.41
N GLU A 453 -4.46 7.54 30.35
CA GLU A 453 -3.98 7.46 28.96
C GLU A 453 -3.18 8.71 28.55
N CYS A 454 -3.62 9.92 28.95
CA CYS A 454 -2.87 11.15 28.70
C CYS A 454 -1.50 11.12 29.37
N SER A 455 -1.44 10.73 30.64
CA SER A 455 -0.17 10.63 31.37
C SER A 455 0.76 9.61 30.74
N PHE A 456 0.24 8.47 30.28
CA PHE A 456 1.02 7.48 29.56
C PHE A 456 1.50 8.02 28.20
N PHE A 457 0.63 8.70 27.45
CA PHE A 457 0.96 9.25 26.15
C PHE A 457 2.06 10.32 26.23
N ASP A 458 2.05 11.17 27.25
CA ASP A 458 3.13 12.15 27.47
C ASP A 458 4.49 11.46 27.67
N ASN A 459 4.52 10.34 28.41
CA ASN A 459 5.72 9.53 28.58
C ASN A 459 6.14 8.82 27.28
N LEU A 460 5.16 8.32 26.51
CA LEU A 460 5.39 7.71 25.20
C LEU A 460 6.01 8.71 24.23
N VAL A 461 5.45 9.93 24.14
CA VAL A 461 5.97 11.03 23.33
C VAL A 461 7.42 11.35 23.72
N GLY A 462 7.69 11.52 25.02
CA GLY A 462 9.04 11.78 25.51
C GLY A 462 10.03 10.62 25.32
N ALA A 463 9.54 9.40 25.06
CA ALA A 463 10.39 8.24 24.78
C ALA A 463 10.80 8.14 23.30
N PHE A 464 9.90 8.51 22.38
CA PHE A 464 10.11 8.37 20.93
C PHE A 464 10.56 9.65 20.24
N LEU A 465 10.17 10.82 20.76
CA LEU A 465 10.57 12.10 20.18
C LEU A 465 11.69 12.72 20.99
N THR A 466 12.70 13.23 20.29
CA THR A 466 13.75 14.03 20.89
C THR A 466 13.23 15.44 21.17
N ASP A 467 13.47 15.93 22.38
CA ASP A 467 13.11 17.29 22.83
C ASP A 467 13.84 18.39 22.03
N ASP A 468 14.93 18.06 21.32
CA ASP A 468 15.79 19.03 20.65
C ASP A 468 15.67 18.98 19.12
N ILE A 469 14.88 19.90 18.57
CA ILE A 469 14.83 20.19 17.12
C ILE A 469 15.83 21.30 16.75
N SER A 470 16.55 21.86 17.74
CA SER A 470 17.49 22.95 17.47
C SER A 470 18.78 22.39 16.85
N LEU A 471 19.15 22.90 15.67
CA LEU A 471 20.47 22.67 15.07
C LEU A 471 21.60 23.46 15.78
N SER A 472 21.30 24.13 16.89
CA SER A 472 22.31 24.86 17.63
C SER A 472 23.21 23.85 18.35
N HIS A 473 24.33 23.52 17.73
CA HIS A 473 25.56 23.12 18.40
C HIS A 473 26.14 24.23 19.32
N GLU A 474 25.37 25.26 19.67
CA GLU A 474 25.81 26.38 20.51
C GLU A 474 25.26 26.24 21.92
N GLU A 475 26.16 25.89 22.86
CA GLU A 475 26.28 26.24 24.30
C GLU A 475 25.05 26.27 25.24
N GLY A 476 23.85 25.94 24.77
CA GLY A 476 22.59 25.99 25.51
C GLY A 476 21.73 24.73 25.39
N ALA A 477 22.12 23.75 24.56
CA ALA A 477 21.53 22.41 24.62
C ALA A 477 21.82 21.84 26.00
N VAL A 478 20.77 21.51 26.76
CA VAL A 478 20.93 20.88 28.07
C VAL A 478 21.68 19.57 27.82
N PRO A 479 22.92 19.43 28.34
CA PRO A 479 23.67 18.21 28.09
C PRO A 479 22.90 17.03 28.68
N ASP A 480 23.02 15.87 28.03
CA ASP A 480 22.40 14.63 28.48
C ASP A 480 22.69 14.39 29.97
N LEU A 481 21.68 14.61 30.81
CA LEU A 481 21.81 14.64 32.27
C LEU A 481 22.29 13.29 32.82
N VAL A 482 22.10 12.20 32.07
CA VAL A 482 22.55 10.84 32.43
C VAL A 482 24.07 10.70 32.27
N LYS A 483 24.70 11.52 31.43
CA LYS A 483 26.15 11.50 31.16
C LYS A 483 26.94 12.51 31.99
N LEU A 484 26.26 13.36 32.77
CA LEU A 484 26.89 14.39 33.59
C LEU A 484 27.22 13.87 34.99
N ASP A 485 28.34 14.33 35.54
CA ASP A 485 28.67 14.09 36.94
C ASP A 485 27.90 15.05 37.89
N ALA A 486 27.85 14.70 39.18
CA ALA A 486 27.14 15.51 40.18
C ALA A 486 27.69 16.94 40.31
N ASN A 487 28.96 17.17 39.97
CA ASN A 487 29.59 18.50 40.04
C ASN A 487 29.19 19.38 38.84
N GLN A 488 29.04 18.80 37.65
CA GLN A 488 28.54 19.43 36.44
C GLN A 488 27.06 19.79 36.59
N ILE A 489 26.25 18.87 37.13
CA ILE A 489 24.83 19.14 37.45
C ILE A 489 24.71 20.27 38.47
N LYS A 490 25.54 20.25 39.53
CA LYS A 490 25.59 21.32 40.53
C LYS A 490 25.96 22.68 39.90
N LYS A 491 26.90 22.70 38.96
CA LYS A 491 27.29 23.91 38.23
C LYS A 491 26.14 24.44 37.37
N LEU A 492 25.42 23.58 36.66
CA LEU A 492 24.27 23.96 35.83
C LEU A 492 23.07 24.47 36.65
N LEU A 493 22.81 23.87 37.81
CA LEU A 493 21.81 24.35 38.78
C LEU A 493 22.22 25.71 39.36
N GLY A 494 23.50 25.89 39.73
CA GLY A 494 24.03 27.14 40.26
C GLY A 494 24.04 28.31 39.27
N GLU A 495 24.26 28.02 37.98
CA GLU A 495 24.17 29.00 36.88
C GLU A 495 22.72 29.31 36.46
N GLY A 496 21.72 28.63 37.04
CA GLY A 496 20.31 28.79 36.68
C GLY A 496 19.95 28.29 35.28
N LYS A 497 20.85 27.51 34.66
CA LYS A 497 20.67 26.93 33.32
C LYS A 497 19.86 25.63 33.33
N LEU A 498 19.70 25.01 34.50
CA LEU A 498 18.90 23.80 34.70
C LEU A 498 17.85 24.06 35.77
N ARG A 499 16.58 23.76 35.48
CA ARG A 499 15.49 23.73 36.45
C ARG A 499 14.78 22.39 36.36
N VAL A 500 14.90 21.59 37.40
CA VAL A 500 14.25 20.27 37.49
C VAL A 500 13.14 20.37 38.53
N VAL A 501 11.95 19.90 38.17
CA VAL A 501 10.80 19.85 39.06
C VAL A 501 10.51 18.39 39.34
N HIS A 502 10.30 18.04 40.61
CA HIS A 502 9.96 16.68 40.98
C HIS A 502 8.56 16.32 40.43
N PRO A 503 8.41 15.17 39.75
CA PRO A 503 7.16 14.81 39.07
C PRO A 503 5.96 14.72 40.03
N GLU A 504 6.16 14.19 41.23
CA GLU A 504 5.08 14.03 42.23
C GLU A 504 4.81 15.28 43.08
N THR A 505 5.86 15.92 43.61
CA THR A 505 5.70 17.02 44.57
C THR A 505 5.58 18.39 43.92
N ARG A 506 5.85 18.49 42.60
CA ARG A 506 5.90 19.74 41.82
C ARG A 506 6.82 20.82 42.41
N GLN A 507 7.76 20.44 43.28
CA GLN A 507 8.76 21.33 43.86
C GLN A 507 10.04 21.33 43.04
N GLU A 508 10.72 22.48 43.01
CA GLU A 508 12.03 22.62 42.36
C GLU A 508 13.08 21.78 43.11
N VAL A 509 13.71 20.85 42.41
CA VAL A 509 14.78 20.00 42.93
C VAL A 509 16.10 20.75 42.79
N ARG A 510 16.73 21.08 43.92
CA ARG A 510 18.04 21.74 43.97
C ARG A 510 19.19 20.79 44.31
N ASP A 511 18.88 19.56 44.69
CA ASP A 511 19.89 18.53 45.00
C ASP A 511 20.41 17.88 43.70
N PRO A 512 21.70 18.03 43.35
CA PRO A 512 22.29 17.41 42.17
C PRO A 512 22.18 15.89 42.13
N ALA A 513 22.20 15.22 43.30
CA ALA A 513 22.11 13.76 43.37
C ALA A 513 20.70 13.28 43.00
N LEU A 514 19.67 13.94 43.54
CA LEU A 514 18.27 13.67 43.21
C LEU A 514 17.96 14.00 41.75
N VAL A 515 18.56 15.04 41.17
CA VAL A 515 18.47 15.34 39.72
C VAL A 515 19.05 14.21 38.87
N ALA A 516 20.23 13.69 39.23
CA ALA A 516 20.87 12.59 38.51
C ALA A 516 20.10 11.27 38.64
N GLU A 517 19.42 11.05 39.76
CA GLU A 517 18.55 9.89 39.98
C GLU A 517 17.27 9.99 39.14
N LEU A 518 16.59 11.13 39.15
CA LEU A 518 15.40 11.37 38.32
C LEU A 518 15.71 11.25 36.83
N ALA A 519 16.88 11.73 36.38
CA ALA A 519 17.34 11.56 35.00
C ALA A 519 17.52 10.08 34.63
N ARG A 520 18.13 9.28 35.52
CA ARG A 520 18.28 7.82 35.31
C ARG A 520 16.95 7.08 35.33
N GLN A 521 16.02 7.45 36.21
CA GLN A 521 14.68 6.87 36.23
C GLN A 521 13.91 7.16 34.94
N ARG A 522 13.97 8.40 34.44
CA ARG A 522 13.35 8.78 33.17
C ARG A 522 13.95 8.02 31.98
N GLU A 523 15.27 7.85 31.97
CA GLU A 523 15.95 7.05 30.95
C GLU A 523 15.58 5.56 31.01
N ALA A 524 15.49 4.98 32.20
CA ALA A 524 15.04 3.60 32.39
C ALA A 524 13.58 3.41 31.93
N GLN A 525 12.68 4.35 32.23
CA GLN A 525 11.31 4.35 31.73
C GLN A 525 11.25 4.44 30.21
N ARG A 526 12.06 5.33 29.61
CA ARG A 526 12.19 5.42 28.15
C ARG A 526 12.62 4.10 27.54
N GLN A 527 13.64 3.44 28.10
CA GLN A 527 14.11 2.14 27.61
C GLN A 527 13.05 1.05 27.74
N ALA A 528 12.33 0.99 28.86
CA ALA A 528 11.24 0.05 29.07
C ALA A 528 10.11 0.23 28.03
N ILE A 529 9.77 1.47 27.67
CA ILE A 529 8.80 1.77 26.61
C ILE A 529 9.31 1.30 25.24
N HIS A 530 10.58 1.51 24.92
CA HIS A 530 11.19 1.02 23.67
C HIS A 530 11.18 -0.50 23.58
N GLU A 531 11.50 -1.20 24.67
CA GLU A 531 11.46 -2.67 24.74
C GLU A 531 10.03 -3.20 24.61
N PHE A 532 9.06 -2.55 25.27
CA PHE A 532 7.65 -2.90 25.16
C PHE A 532 7.17 -2.81 23.70
N VAL A 533 7.42 -1.69 23.01
CA VAL A 533 6.99 -1.53 21.61
C VAL A 533 7.67 -2.55 20.68
N LYS A 534 8.95 -2.87 20.90
CA LYS A 534 9.66 -3.92 20.14
C LYS A 534 9.10 -5.32 20.38
N SER A 535 8.46 -5.56 21.52
CA SER A 535 7.86 -6.85 21.87
C SER A 535 6.49 -7.09 21.23
N LEU A 536 5.87 -6.04 20.67
CA LEU A 536 4.57 -6.17 20.00
C LEU A 536 4.72 -6.96 18.70
N PRO A 537 3.83 -7.94 18.42
CA PRO A 537 3.83 -8.66 17.15
C PRO A 537 3.51 -7.70 16.00
N VAL A 538 4.27 -7.82 14.90
CA VAL A 538 4.10 -7.03 13.66
C VAL A 538 2.91 -7.51 12.86
#